data_AF-A0A401U4X4-F1
#
_entry.id   AF-A0A401U4X4-F1
#
_cell.length_a   1.000
_cell.length_b   1.000
_cell.length_c   1.000
_cell.angle_alpha   90.00
_cell.angle_beta   90.00
_cell.angle_gamma   90.00
#
_symmetry.space_group_name_H-M   'P 1'
#
loop_
_entity.id
_entity.type
_entity.pdbx_description
1 polymer ?
#
loop_
_entity_poly.entity_id
_entity_poly.type
_entity_poly.pdbx_seq_one_letter_code
_entity_poly.pdbx_strand_id
1 'polypeptide(L)'
;MWEAVLAGAFLNLDPISEERCKRYFMLHKTTLPTDVEHISKTYLPEYELPAMFYIEQRLGYLPDPKHAKRHEFYVRWALCRFHLDEILRYEHCVNEMDIHVRHIRNADMKEAICLRDSTISYSDLLKYENHLVEHKDIVRSKIQCLLGYMPDLEYSLKIELYMREFTNELKPESRFEINQVDYRAITGIQYRETHIKHGVDVADNLPLLGPGIA
;
A
#
# COMPACT_ATOMS: atom_id res chain seq x y z
N MET A 1 -15.34 13.81 -2.39
CA MET A 1 -15.29 12.76 -3.44
C MET A 1 -15.37 11.36 -2.82
N TRP A 2 -14.56 11.06 -1.80
CA TRP A 2 -14.57 9.76 -1.08
C TRP A 2 -15.85 9.42 -0.33
N GLU A 3 -16.48 10.41 0.31
CA GLU A 3 -17.80 10.23 0.92
C GLU A 3 -18.83 9.74 -0.10
N ALA A 4 -18.74 10.17 -1.36
CA ALA A 4 -19.64 9.73 -2.42
C ALA A 4 -19.31 8.33 -2.96
N VAL A 5 -18.04 7.92 -2.96
CA VAL A 5 -17.62 6.56 -3.37
C VAL A 5 -17.98 5.54 -2.29
N LEU A 6 -17.73 5.88 -1.02
CA LEU A 6 -18.14 5.08 0.11
C LEU A 6 -19.68 5.03 0.19
N ALA A 7 -20.37 6.18 0.11
CA ALA A 7 -21.82 6.20 0.05
C ALA A 7 -22.36 5.37 -1.13
N GLY A 8 -21.77 5.48 -2.33
CA GLY A 8 -22.17 4.70 -3.50
C GLY A 8 -21.93 3.19 -3.36
N ALA A 9 -20.85 2.79 -2.68
CA ALA A 9 -20.57 1.39 -2.36
C ALA A 9 -21.53 0.84 -1.29
N PHE A 10 -21.91 1.65 -0.31
CA PHE A 10 -22.86 1.27 0.75
C PHE A 10 -24.33 1.27 0.27
N LEU A 11 -24.69 2.08 -0.72
CA LEU A 11 -26.07 2.20 -1.23
C LEU A 11 -26.57 0.96 -1.98
N ASN A 12 -25.70 0.00 -2.29
CA ASN A 12 -26.05 -1.21 -3.04
C ASN A 12 -25.84 -2.51 -2.24
N LEU A 13 -25.58 -2.44 -0.93
CA LEU A 13 -25.48 -3.64 -0.11
C LEU A 13 -26.88 -4.25 0.07
N ASP A 14 -27.01 -5.54 -0.25
CA ASP A 14 -28.26 -6.25 -0.03
C ASP A 14 -28.54 -6.41 1.48
N PRO A 15 -29.83 -6.59 1.90
CA PRO A 15 -30.17 -6.79 3.31
C PRO A 15 -29.48 -8.00 3.96
N ILE A 16 -29.06 -8.99 3.16
CA ILE A 16 -28.36 -10.19 3.64
C ILE A 16 -26.93 -9.84 4.08
N SER A 17 -26.33 -8.85 3.44
CA SER A 17 -25.00 -8.32 3.74
C SER A 17 -25.03 -7.50 5.04
N GLU A 18 -26.03 -6.64 5.21
CA GLU A 18 -26.22 -5.90 6.47
C GLU A 18 -26.43 -6.84 7.67
N GLU A 19 -27.25 -7.88 7.50
CA GLU A 19 -27.48 -8.90 8.53
C GLU A 19 -26.22 -9.71 8.87
N ARG A 20 -25.38 -10.05 7.88
CA ARG A 20 -24.08 -10.70 8.11
C ARG A 20 -23.12 -9.79 8.87
N CYS A 21 -23.09 -8.49 8.53
CA CYS A 21 -22.32 -7.48 9.26
C CYS A 21 -22.74 -7.41 10.73
N LYS A 22 -24.03 -7.29 10.99
CA LYS A 22 -24.59 -7.24 12.34
C LYS A 22 -24.29 -8.49 13.13
N ARG A 23 -24.44 -9.68 12.54
CA ARG A 23 -24.09 -10.95 13.20
C ARG A 23 -22.62 -11.02 13.57
N TYR A 24 -21.75 -10.67 12.63
CA TYR A 24 -20.31 -10.64 12.88
C TYR A 24 -19.97 -9.65 14.00
N PHE A 25 -20.57 -8.45 13.96
CA PHE A 25 -20.40 -7.45 14.99
C PHE A 25 -20.85 -7.93 16.38
N MET A 26 -22.01 -8.58 16.45
CA MET A 26 -22.53 -9.16 17.70
C MET A 26 -21.63 -10.27 18.26
N LEU A 27 -21.03 -11.09 17.39
CA LEU A 27 -20.15 -12.20 17.79
C LEU A 27 -18.76 -11.74 18.25
N HIS A 28 -18.26 -10.61 17.73
CA HIS A 28 -16.87 -10.18 17.89
C HIS A 28 -16.68 -8.80 18.55
N LYS A 29 -17.75 -8.26 19.16
CA LYS A 29 -17.75 -6.93 19.80
C LYS A 29 -16.61 -6.71 20.81
N THR A 30 -16.09 -7.78 21.42
CA THR A 30 -15.08 -7.73 22.50
C THR A 30 -13.77 -8.45 22.20
N THR A 31 -13.68 -9.20 21.10
CA THR A 31 -12.53 -10.08 20.85
C THR A 31 -12.22 -10.14 19.36
N LEU A 32 -11.00 -9.72 19.02
CA LEU A 32 -10.45 -9.89 17.68
C LEU A 32 -10.34 -11.38 17.36
N PRO A 33 -10.69 -11.78 16.13
CA PRO A 33 -10.62 -13.19 15.80
C PRO A 33 -9.19 -13.69 15.64
N THR A 34 -8.99 -14.93 16.06
CA THR A 34 -7.74 -15.66 15.88
C THR A 34 -7.57 -16.23 14.47
N ASP A 35 -8.67 -16.49 13.74
CA ASP A 35 -8.66 -16.94 12.34
C ASP A 35 -9.21 -15.86 11.39
N VAL A 36 -8.35 -14.87 11.14
CA VAL A 36 -8.65 -13.71 10.28
C VAL A 36 -8.99 -14.13 8.84
N GLU A 37 -8.43 -15.24 8.34
CA GLU A 37 -8.61 -15.66 6.96
C GLU A 37 -9.99 -16.28 6.73
N HIS A 38 -10.39 -17.24 7.57
CA HIS A 38 -11.73 -17.81 7.49
C HIS A 38 -12.77 -16.70 7.65
N ILE A 39 -12.52 -15.79 8.57
CA ILE A 39 -13.49 -14.76 8.91
C ILE A 39 -13.65 -13.69 7.84
N SER A 40 -12.55 -13.24 7.22
CA SER A 40 -12.61 -12.27 6.13
C SER A 40 -13.47 -12.78 4.97
N LYS A 41 -13.30 -14.06 4.59
CA LYS A 41 -14.02 -14.69 3.48
C LYS A 41 -15.48 -15.01 3.82
N THR A 42 -15.76 -15.31 5.09
CA THR A 42 -17.09 -15.77 5.51
C THR A 42 -18.02 -14.64 5.93
N TYR A 43 -17.50 -13.56 6.52
CA TYR A 43 -18.35 -12.58 7.21
C TYR A 43 -18.40 -11.19 6.58
N LEU A 44 -17.38 -10.77 5.81
CA LEU A 44 -17.32 -9.43 5.21
C LEU A 44 -16.89 -9.41 3.72
N PRO A 45 -17.33 -10.36 2.86
CA PRO A 45 -16.86 -10.39 1.47
C PRO A 45 -17.28 -9.17 0.65
N GLU A 46 -18.35 -8.47 1.04
CA GLU A 46 -18.84 -7.28 0.33
C GLU A 46 -17.92 -6.07 0.47
N TYR A 47 -17.08 -6.04 1.51
CA TYR A 47 -16.13 -4.96 1.75
C TYR A 47 -14.75 -5.22 1.15
N GLU A 48 -14.55 -6.36 0.47
CA GLU A 48 -13.29 -6.67 -0.20
C GLU A 48 -12.89 -5.59 -1.21
N LEU A 49 -13.74 -5.33 -2.20
CA LEU A 49 -13.45 -4.34 -3.24
C LEU A 49 -13.31 -2.92 -2.66
N PRO A 50 -14.21 -2.43 -1.77
CA PRO A 50 -14.01 -1.16 -1.08
C PRO A 50 -12.70 -1.06 -0.30
N ALA A 51 -12.31 -2.12 0.42
CA ALA A 51 -11.07 -2.13 1.19
C ALA A 51 -9.85 -2.11 0.28
N MET A 52 -9.83 -2.92 -0.78
CA MET A 52 -8.75 -2.93 -1.77
C MET A 52 -8.61 -1.58 -2.48
N PHE A 53 -9.74 -0.98 -2.87
CA PHE A 53 -9.75 0.35 -3.48
C PHE A 53 -9.22 1.42 -2.52
N TYR A 54 -9.63 1.35 -1.25
CA TYR A 54 -9.11 2.25 -0.22
C TYR A 54 -7.59 2.08 -0.05
N ILE A 55 -7.10 0.84 0.08
CA ILE A 55 -5.66 0.54 0.20
C ILE A 55 -4.89 1.09 -1.00
N GLU A 56 -5.35 0.79 -2.22
CA GLU A 56 -4.71 1.26 -3.45
C GLU A 56 -4.63 2.78 -3.49
N GLN A 57 -5.69 3.48 -3.11
CA GLN A 57 -5.74 4.93 -3.17
C GLN A 57 -4.92 5.61 -2.09
N ARG A 58 -4.78 4.99 -0.91
CA ARG A 58 -3.91 5.48 0.16
C ARG A 58 -2.44 5.21 -0.13
N LEU A 59 -2.11 4.15 -0.85
CA LEU A 59 -0.72 3.79 -1.20
C LEU A 59 -0.28 4.32 -2.56
N GLY A 60 -1.21 4.58 -3.48
CA GLY A 60 -0.96 4.82 -4.89
C GLY A 60 -0.68 3.55 -5.71
N TYR A 61 -0.70 2.38 -5.08
CA TYR A 61 -0.50 1.07 -5.71
C TYR A 61 -1.19 -0.02 -4.90
N LEU A 62 -1.52 -1.14 -5.55
CA LEU A 62 -2.05 -2.31 -4.86
C LEU A 62 -0.89 -3.23 -4.40
N PRO A 63 -0.72 -3.49 -3.10
CA PRO A 63 0.35 -4.34 -2.59
C PRO A 63 0.09 -5.82 -2.90
N ASP A 64 1.13 -6.65 -2.83
CA ASP A 64 0.98 -8.11 -3.02
C ASP A 64 -0.05 -8.66 -2.02
N PRO A 65 -1.05 -9.45 -2.47
CA PRO A 65 -2.08 -10.00 -1.60
C PRO A 65 -1.54 -10.70 -0.35
N LYS A 66 -0.36 -11.33 -0.43
CA LYS A 66 0.26 -12.01 0.73
C LYS A 66 0.64 -11.03 1.86
N HIS A 67 0.95 -9.79 1.53
CA HIS A 67 1.28 -8.73 2.51
C HIS A 67 0.03 -8.01 3.01
N ALA A 68 -0.99 -7.88 2.15
CA ALA A 68 -2.24 -7.21 2.49
C ALA A 68 -3.12 -8.03 3.45
N LYS A 69 -3.21 -9.35 3.24
CA LYS A 69 -4.24 -10.23 3.79
C LYS A 69 -4.52 -10.08 5.28
N ARG A 70 -3.48 -9.97 6.11
CA ARG A 70 -3.64 -9.86 7.58
C ARG A 70 -4.32 -8.56 7.98
N HIS A 71 -3.97 -7.46 7.34
CA HIS A 71 -4.38 -6.12 7.75
C HIS A 71 -5.55 -5.59 6.93
N GLU A 72 -5.74 -6.11 5.71
CA GLU A 72 -6.85 -5.79 4.83
C GLU A 72 -8.21 -6.14 5.48
N PHE A 73 -8.28 -7.26 6.21
CA PHE A 73 -9.46 -7.59 7.01
C PHE A 73 -9.88 -6.47 7.97
N TYR A 74 -8.93 -5.81 8.62
CA TYR A 74 -9.24 -4.74 9.55
C TYR A 74 -9.72 -3.47 8.83
N VAL A 75 -9.31 -3.26 7.58
CA VAL A 75 -9.87 -2.21 6.72
C VAL A 75 -11.34 -2.53 6.41
N ARG A 76 -11.66 -3.78 6.03
CA ARG A 76 -13.06 -4.23 5.85
C ARG A 76 -13.88 -4.02 7.12
N TRP A 77 -13.31 -4.35 8.28
CA TRP A 77 -13.97 -4.22 9.57
C TRP A 77 -14.29 -2.77 9.93
N ALA A 78 -13.34 -1.84 9.74
CA ALA A 78 -13.58 -0.42 9.98
C ALA A 78 -14.68 0.14 9.06
N LEU A 79 -14.69 -0.27 7.78
CA LEU A 79 -15.74 0.08 6.83
C LEU A 79 -17.12 -0.44 7.27
N CYS A 80 -17.18 -1.70 7.70
CA CYS A 80 -18.39 -2.32 8.23
C CYS A 80 -18.93 -1.58 9.47
N ARG A 81 -18.05 -1.23 10.42
CA ARG A 81 -18.44 -0.46 11.62
C ARG A 81 -18.91 0.95 11.28
N PHE A 82 -18.31 1.59 10.30
CA PHE A 82 -18.78 2.88 9.80
C PHE A 82 -20.15 2.76 9.13
N HIS A 83 -20.36 1.73 8.32
CA HIS A 83 -21.65 1.45 7.68
C HIS A 83 -22.78 1.19 8.68
N LEU A 84 -22.47 0.53 9.80
CA LEU A 84 -23.42 0.25 10.89
C LEU A 84 -23.61 1.44 11.86
N ASP A 85 -23.11 2.63 11.54
CA ASP A 85 -23.13 3.83 12.39
C ASP A 85 -22.46 3.66 13.78
N GLU A 86 -21.68 2.59 13.98
CA GLU A 86 -20.90 2.36 15.21
C GLU A 86 -19.67 3.27 15.30
N ILE A 87 -19.21 3.80 14.15
CA ILE A 87 -18.24 4.88 14.08
C ILE A 87 -18.97 6.13 13.58
N LEU A 88 -19.34 7.01 14.52
CA LEU A 88 -20.14 8.21 14.23
C LEU A 88 -19.39 9.29 13.44
N ARG A 89 -18.05 9.21 13.38
CA ARG A 89 -17.21 10.21 12.71
C ARG A 89 -16.35 9.57 11.63
N TYR A 90 -16.47 10.08 10.41
CA TYR A 90 -15.68 9.65 9.26
C TYR A 90 -14.17 9.65 9.54
N GLU A 91 -13.67 10.71 10.16
CA GLU A 91 -12.25 10.84 10.52
C GLU A 91 -11.73 9.69 11.40
N HIS A 92 -12.56 9.17 12.30
CA HIS A 92 -12.19 8.04 13.14
C HIS A 92 -12.06 6.75 12.31
N CYS A 93 -12.97 6.54 11.35
CA CYS A 93 -12.91 5.40 10.43
C CYS A 93 -11.64 5.46 9.58
N VAL A 94 -11.35 6.62 8.98
CA VAL A 94 -10.13 6.85 8.18
C VAL A 94 -8.87 6.61 9.01
N ASN A 95 -8.79 7.16 10.22
CA ASN A 95 -7.64 6.97 11.09
C ASN A 95 -7.42 5.49 11.46
N GLU A 96 -8.50 4.75 11.75
CA GLU A 96 -8.44 3.31 12.05
C GLU A 96 -7.94 2.53 10.82
N MET A 97 -8.48 2.81 9.63
CA MET A 97 -8.03 2.16 8.38
C MET A 97 -6.57 2.48 8.05
N ASP A 98 -6.14 3.73 8.19
CA ASP A 98 -4.78 4.17 7.86
C ASP A 98 -3.70 3.52 8.73
N ILE A 99 -4.02 3.17 9.98
CA ILE A 99 -3.14 2.34 10.82
C ILE A 99 -2.87 1.00 10.12
N HIS A 100 -3.92 0.35 9.63
CA HIS A 100 -3.79 -0.95 8.96
C HIS A 100 -3.16 -0.83 7.58
N VAL A 101 -3.45 0.21 6.80
CA VAL A 101 -2.78 0.47 5.53
C VAL A 101 -1.27 0.67 5.72
N ARG A 102 -0.83 1.37 6.77
CA ARG A 102 0.60 1.47 7.11
C ARG A 102 1.23 0.11 7.38
N HIS A 103 0.56 -0.76 8.12
CA HIS A 103 1.07 -2.12 8.35
C HIS A 103 1.20 -2.92 7.05
N ILE A 104 0.24 -2.80 6.13
CA ILE A 104 0.30 -3.42 4.81
C ILE A 104 1.52 -2.91 4.04
N ARG A 105 1.69 -1.59 3.95
CA ARG A 105 2.85 -0.96 3.30
C ARG A 105 4.16 -1.46 3.90
N ASN A 106 4.30 -1.46 5.22
CA ASN A 106 5.52 -1.86 5.90
C ASN A 106 5.86 -3.33 5.62
N ALA A 107 4.85 -4.21 5.62
CA ALA A 107 5.03 -5.61 5.24
C ALA A 107 5.49 -5.73 3.78
N ASP A 108 4.87 -4.99 2.87
CA ASP A 108 5.25 -4.97 1.45
C ASP A 108 6.68 -4.47 1.24
N MET A 109 7.09 -3.39 1.92
CA MET A 109 8.45 -2.85 1.79
C MET A 109 9.52 -3.77 2.37
N LYS A 110 9.24 -4.43 3.51
CA LYS A 110 10.18 -5.36 4.15
C LYS A 110 10.52 -6.54 3.23
N GLU A 111 9.52 -7.05 2.51
CA GLU A 111 9.62 -8.28 1.73
C GLU A 111 9.88 -8.07 0.23
N ALA A 112 9.26 -7.07 -0.39
CA ALA A 112 9.23 -7.00 -1.85
C ALA A 112 10.47 -6.31 -2.45
N ILE A 113 11.10 -5.36 -1.74
CA ILE A 113 12.04 -4.44 -2.38
C ILE A 113 13.19 -3.99 -1.46
N CYS A 114 12.93 -3.72 -0.18
CA CYS A 114 13.82 -2.83 0.56
C CYS A 114 14.74 -3.47 1.59
N LEU A 115 14.38 -4.54 2.31
CA LEU A 115 15.05 -4.81 3.59
C LEU A 115 15.61 -6.21 3.85
N ARG A 116 15.34 -7.22 3.00
CA ARG A 116 15.92 -8.56 3.25
C ARG A 116 17.45 -8.58 3.23
N ASP A 117 18.07 -7.68 2.46
CA ASP A 117 19.52 -7.45 2.46
C ASP A 117 19.78 -5.93 2.48
N SER A 118 20.27 -5.43 3.63
CA SER A 118 20.65 -4.03 3.80
C SER A 118 21.93 -3.70 3.02
N THR A 119 22.82 -4.66 2.84
CA THR A 119 24.09 -4.49 2.11
C THR A 119 23.92 -4.67 0.60
N ILE A 120 24.43 -3.71 -0.18
CA ILE A 120 24.63 -3.86 -1.62
C ILE A 120 25.79 -4.83 -1.86
N SER A 121 25.53 -5.88 -2.64
CA SER A 121 26.57 -6.81 -3.07
C SER A 121 27.31 -6.32 -4.33
N TYR A 122 28.50 -6.86 -4.58
CA TYR A 122 29.19 -6.60 -5.85
C TYR A 122 28.37 -7.05 -7.08
N SER A 123 27.62 -8.15 -6.96
CA SER A 123 26.67 -8.60 -7.99
C SER A 123 25.56 -7.60 -8.27
N ASP A 124 25.07 -6.90 -7.25
CA ASP A 124 24.04 -5.86 -7.42
C ASP A 124 24.59 -4.68 -8.21
N LEU A 125 25.82 -4.24 -7.91
CA LEU A 125 26.51 -3.18 -8.66
C LEU A 125 26.76 -3.60 -10.11
N LEU A 126 27.18 -4.86 -10.32
CA LEU A 126 27.37 -5.37 -11.67
C LEU A 126 26.05 -5.44 -12.45
N LYS A 127 24.94 -5.85 -11.81
CA LYS A 127 23.61 -5.80 -12.43
C LYS A 127 23.22 -4.35 -12.74
N TYR A 128 23.48 -3.42 -11.82
CA TYR A 128 23.17 -2.01 -11.98
C TYR A 128 23.88 -1.35 -13.18
N GLU A 129 25.13 -1.74 -13.44
CA GLU A 129 25.91 -1.20 -14.57
C GLU A 129 25.58 -1.86 -15.91
N ASN A 130 25.08 -3.11 -15.93
CA ASN A 130 24.92 -3.87 -17.19
C ASN A 130 23.47 -4.17 -17.59
N HIS A 131 22.51 -4.10 -16.66
CA HIS A 131 21.11 -4.48 -16.92
C HIS A 131 20.27 -3.28 -17.38
N LEU A 132 19.70 -3.37 -18.58
CA LEU A 132 18.81 -2.36 -19.19
C LEU A 132 19.37 -0.94 -19.05
N VAL A 133 20.63 -0.77 -19.48
CA VAL A 133 21.42 0.46 -19.26
C VAL A 133 20.77 1.67 -19.92
N GLU A 134 20.12 1.47 -21.06
CA GLU A 134 19.33 2.45 -21.79
C GLU A 134 18.15 3.03 -20.99
N HIS A 135 17.74 2.38 -19.90
CA HIS A 135 16.68 2.86 -19.01
C HIS A 135 17.22 3.54 -17.74
N LYS A 136 18.55 3.49 -17.50
CA LYS A 136 19.19 4.04 -16.29
C LYS A 136 18.85 5.53 -16.10
N ASP A 137 19.11 6.35 -17.11
CA ASP A 137 18.91 7.80 -17.00
C ASP A 137 17.44 8.20 -16.93
N ILE A 138 16.56 7.45 -17.60
CA ILE A 138 15.10 7.67 -17.56
C ILE A 138 14.58 7.42 -16.14
N VAL A 139 14.92 6.27 -15.56
CA VAL A 139 14.50 5.90 -14.21
C VAL A 139 15.05 6.87 -13.17
N ARG A 140 16.34 7.23 -13.26
CA ARG A 140 16.96 8.21 -12.35
C ARG A 140 16.28 9.57 -12.44
N SER A 141 16.03 10.05 -13.65
CA SER A 141 15.34 11.33 -13.87
C SER A 141 13.92 11.31 -13.30
N LYS A 142 13.21 10.19 -13.45
CA LYS A 142 11.86 10.02 -12.91
C LYS A 142 11.86 10.01 -11.38
N ILE A 143 12.75 9.24 -10.76
CA ILE A 143 12.94 9.22 -9.30
C ILE A 143 13.26 10.61 -8.77
N GLN A 144 14.21 11.32 -9.40
CA GLN A 144 14.59 12.67 -9.01
C GLN A 144 13.41 13.64 -9.11
N CYS A 145 12.60 13.54 -10.17
CA CYS A 145 11.41 14.35 -10.35
C CYS A 145 10.38 14.10 -9.24
N LEU A 146 10.10 12.83 -8.93
CA LEU A 146 9.08 12.46 -7.94
C LEU A 146 9.49 12.78 -6.50
N LEU A 147 10.77 12.62 -6.16
CA LEU A 147 11.27 12.88 -4.81
C LEU A 147 11.70 14.34 -4.59
N GLY A 148 12.00 15.07 -5.67
CA GLY A 148 12.61 16.41 -5.61
C GLY A 148 14.11 16.40 -5.33
N TYR A 149 14.72 15.23 -5.15
CA TYR A 149 16.15 15.02 -4.97
C TYR A 149 16.59 13.68 -5.56
N MET A 150 17.88 13.54 -5.86
CA MET A 150 18.44 12.24 -6.24
C MET A 150 18.88 11.50 -4.96
N PRO A 151 18.24 10.38 -4.59
CA PRO A 151 18.66 9.59 -3.44
C PRO A 151 20.02 8.93 -3.69
N ASP A 152 20.76 8.65 -2.62
CA ASP A 152 22.00 7.87 -2.70
C ASP A 152 21.71 6.45 -3.20
N LEU A 153 22.66 5.90 -3.96
CA LEU A 153 22.52 4.59 -4.59
C LEU A 153 22.27 3.48 -3.56
N GLU A 154 22.77 3.62 -2.33
CA GLU A 154 22.51 2.68 -1.23
C GLU A 154 21.02 2.52 -0.86
N TYR A 155 20.22 3.55 -1.12
CA TYR A 155 18.78 3.57 -0.88
C TYR A 155 17.98 3.23 -2.14
N SER A 156 18.49 3.58 -3.33
CA SER A 156 17.73 3.49 -4.57
C SER A 156 18.06 2.29 -5.46
N LEU A 157 19.22 1.64 -5.33
CA LEU A 157 19.71 0.66 -6.33
C LEU A 157 18.69 -0.42 -6.71
N LYS A 158 18.11 -1.11 -5.72
CA LYS A 158 17.16 -2.20 -5.97
C LYS A 158 15.88 -1.70 -6.63
N ILE A 159 15.47 -0.49 -6.28
CA ILE A 159 14.28 0.17 -6.82
C ILE A 159 14.51 0.66 -8.24
N GLU A 160 15.69 1.22 -8.51
CA GLU A 160 16.09 1.59 -9.86
C GLU A 160 16.11 0.37 -10.78
N LEU A 161 16.68 -0.76 -10.34
CA LEU A 161 16.67 -2.01 -11.09
C LEU A 161 15.25 -2.51 -11.35
N TYR A 162 14.39 -2.51 -10.33
CA TYR A 162 12.97 -2.86 -10.46
C TYR A 162 12.27 -1.96 -11.48
N MET A 163 12.40 -0.64 -11.38
CA MET A 163 11.76 0.30 -12.31
C MET A 163 12.25 0.15 -13.76
N ARG A 164 13.52 -0.23 -13.98
CA ARG A 164 14.03 -0.48 -15.34
C ARG A 164 13.30 -1.65 -16.00
N GLU A 165 13.05 -2.73 -15.26
CA GLU A 165 12.31 -3.90 -15.74
C GLU A 165 10.90 -3.50 -16.21
N PHE A 166 10.19 -2.63 -15.47
CA PHE A 166 8.88 -2.10 -15.88
C PHE A 166 8.94 -1.06 -17.00
N THR A 167 9.99 -0.23 -17.05
CA THR A 167 10.15 0.80 -18.10
C THR A 167 10.33 0.18 -19.48
N ASN A 168 10.93 -1.01 -19.56
CA ASN A 168 11.08 -1.78 -20.79
C ASN A 168 9.73 -2.20 -21.39
N GLU A 169 8.69 -2.35 -20.55
CA GLU A 169 7.35 -2.76 -20.96
C GLU A 169 6.45 -1.57 -21.35
N LEU A 170 6.85 -0.35 -21.00
CA LEU A 170 6.04 0.86 -21.21
C LEU A 170 6.27 1.50 -22.58
N LYS A 171 5.18 1.96 -23.19
CA LYS A 171 5.22 2.86 -24.35
C LYS A 171 5.97 4.15 -24.00
N PRO A 172 6.70 4.76 -24.96
CA PRO A 172 7.48 5.98 -24.71
C PRO A 172 6.68 7.13 -24.08
N GLU A 173 5.42 7.30 -24.50
CA GLU A 173 4.52 8.36 -24.04
C GLU A 173 4.14 8.22 -22.55
N SER A 174 3.98 6.98 -22.08
CA SER A 174 3.58 6.66 -20.70
C SER A 174 4.74 6.74 -19.70
N ARG A 175 5.98 7.00 -20.16
CA ARG A 175 7.16 7.05 -19.27
C ARG A 175 7.12 8.21 -18.28
N PHE A 176 6.35 9.26 -18.58
CA PHE A 176 6.23 10.45 -17.75
C PHE A 176 4.95 10.50 -16.92
N GLU A 177 3.99 9.60 -17.16
CA GLU A 177 2.80 9.48 -16.33
C GLU A 177 3.16 8.80 -15.00
N ILE A 178 2.60 9.32 -13.91
CA ILE A 178 2.74 8.71 -12.58
C ILE A 178 1.78 7.52 -12.51
N ASN A 179 2.33 6.35 -12.23
CA ASN A 179 1.58 5.10 -12.12
C ASN A 179 1.91 4.36 -10.80
N GLN A 180 1.32 3.18 -10.62
CA GLN A 180 1.48 2.38 -9.42
C GLN A 180 2.94 1.96 -9.14
N VAL A 181 3.73 1.70 -10.19
CA VAL A 181 5.16 1.36 -10.07
C VAL A 181 5.92 2.53 -9.46
N ASP A 182 5.59 3.75 -9.87
CA ASP A 182 6.23 4.97 -9.36
C ASP A 182 5.93 5.20 -7.88
N TYR A 183 4.66 5.08 -7.47
CA TYR A 183 4.26 5.20 -6.05
C TYR A 183 4.95 4.16 -5.18
N ARG A 184 5.02 2.91 -5.65
CA ARG A 184 5.70 1.84 -4.93
C ARG A 184 7.22 2.10 -4.84
N ALA A 185 7.82 2.59 -5.91
CA ALA A 185 9.24 2.93 -5.95
C ALA A 185 9.60 4.04 -4.97
N ILE A 186 8.91 5.18 -5.00
CA ILE A 186 9.21 6.29 -4.09
C ILE A 186 8.96 5.93 -2.63
N THR A 187 7.90 5.15 -2.36
CA THR A 187 7.61 4.62 -1.02
C THR A 187 8.78 3.76 -0.55
N GLY A 188 9.29 2.87 -1.41
CA GLY A 188 10.43 2.03 -1.09
C GLY A 188 11.70 2.82 -0.80
N ILE A 189 12.01 3.83 -1.60
CA ILE A 189 13.22 4.64 -1.43
C ILE A 189 13.16 5.36 -0.09
N GLN A 190 12.07 6.10 0.17
CA GLN A 190 11.90 6.85 1.41
C GLN A 190 11.89 5.94 2.63
N TYR A 191 11.24 4.78 2.54
CA TYR A 191 11.19 3.80 3.62
C TYR A 191 12.57 3.20 3.92
N ARG A 192 13.33 2.81 2.89
CA ARG A 192 14.69 2.27 3.05
C ARG A 192 15.66 3.32 3.58
N GLU A 193 15.64 4.52 3.03
CA GLU A 193 16.45 5.66 3.49
C GLU A 193 16.16 5.98 4.96
N THR A 194 14.89 6.11 5.32
CA THR A 194 14.48 6.39 6.71
C THR A 194 14.86 5.26 7.65
N HIS A 195 14.69 4.00 7.24
CA HIS A 195 15.07 2.87 8.07
C HIS A 195 16.58 2.87 8.34
N ILE A 196 17.41 3.08 7.32
CA ILE A 196 18.87 3.08 7.50
C ILE A 196 19.31 4.28 8.37
N LYS A 197 18.75 5.48 8.14
CA LYS A 197 19.15 6.71 8.85
C LYS A 197 18.58 6.82 10.27
N HIS A 198 17.36 6.35 10.49
CA HIS A 198 16.56 6.66 11.69
C HIS A 198 15.96 5.43 12.37
N GLY A 199 16.11 4.24 11.80
CA GLY A 199 15.60 3.00 12.37
C GLY A 199 14.17 2.63 11.92
N VAL A 200 13.77 1.40 12.26
CA VAL A 200 12.49 0.80 11.82
C VAL A 200 11.30 1.61 12.32
N ASP A 201 11.32 2.07 13.56
CA ASP A 201 10.16 2.73 14.18
C ASP A 201 9.80 4.03 13.43
N VAL A 202 10.80 4.79 12.98
CA VAL A 202 10.56 6.02 12.21
C VAL A 202 10.07 5.67 10.80
N ALA A 203 10.67 4.67 10.16
CA ALA A 203 10.26 4.23 8.82
C ALA A 203 8.82 3.68 8.80
N ASP A 204 8.45 2.89 9.82
CA ASP A 204 7.12 2.31 9.97
C ASP A 204 6.02 3.37 10.16
N ASN A 205 6.39 4.60 10.56
CA ASN A 205 5.49 5.73 10.78
C ASN A 205 5.52 6.80 9.67
N LEU A 206 6.23 6.57 8.57
CA LEU A 206 6.17 7.48 7.41
C LEU A 206 4.72 7.72 6.95
N PRO A 207 4.42 8.89 6.37
CA PRO A 207 3.11 9.13 5.78
C PRO A 207 2.82 8.15 4.64
N LEU A 208 1.54 7.92 4.37
CA LEU A 208 1.09 7.27 3.15
C LEU A 208 1.25 8.25 1.98
N LEU A 209 1.44 7.78 0.75
CA LEU A 209 1.82 8.64 -0.40
C LEU A 209 0.81 8.61 -1.55
N GLY A 210 -0.33 7.94 -1.39
CA GLY A 210 -1.29 7.78 -2.48
C GLY A 210 -1.95 9.10 -2.91
N PRO A 211 -2.55 9.11 -4.12
CA PRO A 211 -3.10 10.30 -4.75
C PRO A 211 -4.24 10.98 -3.97
N GLY A 212 -4.83 10.31 -2.98
CA GLY A 212 -5.87 10.86 -2.10
C GLY A 212 -5.37 11.73 -0.95
N ILE A 213 -4.13 12.24 -0.99
CA ILE A 213 -3.51 13.06 0.07
C ILE A 213 -3.35 14.53 -0.35
N ALA A 214 -3.76 14.91 -1.57
CA ALA A 214 -3.83 16.30 -2.02
C ALA A 214 -5.15 16.97 -1.64
#